data_AF-A0A7C2ZZK4-F1
#
_entry.id   AF-A0A7C2ZZK4-F1
#
_cell.length_a   1.000
_cell.length_b   1.000
_cell.length_c   1.000
_cell.angle_alpha   90.00
_cell.angle_beta   90.00
_cell.angle_gamma   90.00
#
_symmetry.space_group_name_H-M   'P 1'
#
loop_
_entity.id
_entity.type
_entity.pdbx_description
1 polymer ?
#
loop_
_entity_poly.entity_id
_entity_poly.type
_entity_poly.pdbx_seq_one_letter_code
_entity_poly.pdbx_strand_id
1 'polypeptide(L)' 'MPVGADLSRFLPPPETWPQRTYTLPIFQTYPEQLNAVELLLDRWVREGQGHRIAVLFEDQRITYAELAERVDR' A
#
# COMPACT_ATOMS: atom_id res chain seq x y z
N MET A 1 -10.52 -11.39 -4.05
CA MET A 1 -9.34 -12.04 -4.66
C MET A 1 -9.44 -13.55 -4.41
N PRO A 2 -9.28 -14.43 -5.41
CA PRO A 2 -9.30 -15.86 -5.13
C PRO A 2 -8.05 -16.22 -4.33
N VAL A 3 -8.26 -16.47 -3.04
CA VAL A 3 -7.26 -17.09 -2.16
C VAL A 3 -7.10 -18.53 -2.65
N GLY A 4 -5.92 -18.88 -3.17
CA GLY A 4 -5.60 -20.26 -3.55
C GLY A 4 -4.85 -20.46 -4.87
N ALA A 5 -4.42 -19.41 -5.59
CA ALA A 5 -3.48 -19.62 -6.68
C ALA A 5 -2.13 -20.06 -6.11
N ASP A 6 -1.67 -21.26 -6.47
CA ASP A 6 -0.30 -21.69 -6.19
C ASP A 6 0.67 -20.77 -6.96
N LEU A 7 1.17 -19.76 -6.25
CA LEU A 7 2.10 -18.77 -6.80
C LEU A 7 3.48 -19.38 -7.06
N SER A 8 3.78 -20.56 -6.51
CA SER A 8 5.10 -21.19 -6.67
C SER A 8 5.42 -21.48 -8.14
N ARG A 9 4.41 -21.79 -8.98
CA ARG A 9 4.58 -22.03 -10.42
C ARG A 9 5.06 -20.80 -11.20
N PHE A 10 4.92 -19.61 -10.64
CA PHE A 10 5.33 -18.34 -11.25
C PHE A 10 6.59 -17.75 -10.61
N LEU A 11 7.10 -18.38 -9.55
CA LEU A 11 8.32 -17.97 -8.88
C LEU A 11 9.48 -18.85 -9.35
N PRO A 12 10.72 -18.33 -9.34
CA PRO A 12 11.89 -19.17 -9.52
C PRO A 12 11.93 -20.28 -8.46
N PRO A 13 12.60 -21.41 -8.72
CA PRO A 13 12.88 -22.40 -7.68
C PRO A 13 13.51 -21.73 -6.44
N PRO A 14 13.09 -22.05 -5.21
CA PRO A 14 13.60 -21.41 -3.98
C PRO A 14 15.12 -21.38 -3.87
N GLU A 15 15.80 -22.40 -4.41
CA GLU A 15 17.26 -22.54 -4.42
C GLU A 15 17.95 -21.47 -5.27
N THR A 16 17.21 -20.87 -6.21
CA THR A 16 17.70 -19.82 -7.11
C THR A 16 17.30 -18.42 -6.67
N TRP A 17 16.65 -18.29 -5.51
CA TRP A 17 16.21 -16.98 -5.02
C TRP A 17 17.42 -16.11 -4.67
N PRO A 18 17.39 -14.83 -5.05
CA PRO A 18 18.44 -13.90 -4.65
C PRO A 18 18.38 -13.68 -3.14
N GLN A 19 19.56 -13.48 -2.54
CA GLN A 19 19.65 -12.95 -1.19
C GLN A 19 19.10 -11.53 -1.16
N ARG A 20 18.17 -11.25 -0.24
CA ARG A 20 17.61 -9.92 -0.06
C ARG A 20 18.56 -9.11 0.82
N THR A 21 19.23 -8.12 0.24
CA THR A 21 20.21 -7.28 0.94
C THR A 21 19.63 -5.88 1.19
N TYR A 22 19.41 -5.55 2.47
CA TYR A 22 18.85 -4.26 2.91
C TYR A 22 19.89 -3.44 3.67
N THR A 23 20.89 -2.91 2.97
CA THR A 23 22.04 -2.21 3.58
C THR A 23 21.81 -0.73 3.87
N LEU A 24 20.75 -0.13 3.32
CA LEU A 24 20.47 1.28 3.56
C LEU A 24 19.92 1.50 4.98
N PRO A 25 20.41 2.52 5.73
CA PRO A 25 19.93 2.80 7.09
C PRO A 25 18.42 2.99 7.20
N ILE A 26 17.79 3.54 6.16
CA ILE A 26 16.33 3.75 6.11
C ILE A 26 15.55 2.43 6.32
N PHE A 27 16.08 1.28 5.89
CA PHE A 27 15.41 0.00 6.06
C PHE A 27 15.33 -0.47 7.52
N GLN A 28 16.18 0.07 8.41
CA GLN A 28 16.09 -0.20 9.85
C GLN A 28 14.93 0.56 10.52
N THR A 29 14.41 1.61 9.87
CA THR A 29 13.31 2.43 10.40
C THR A 29 11.93 1.97 9.91
N TYR A 30 11.87 1.10 8.91
CA TYR A 30 10.59 0.57 8.43
C TYR A 30 10.01 -0.44 9.43
N PRO A 31 8.69 -0.39 9.69
CA PRO A 31 8.05 -1.40 10.53
C PRO A 31 8.07 -2.77 9.83
N GLU A 32 8.08 -3.84 10.63
CA GLU A 32 8.02 -5.23 10.14
C GLU A 32 6.74 -5.50 9.34
N GLN A 33 5.65 -4.83 9.72
CA GLN A 33 4.37 -4.86 9.01
C GLN A 33 3.94 -3.44 8.68
N LEU A 34 3.56 -3.24 7.42
CA LEU A 34 3.09 -1.96 6.91
C LEU A 34 1.79 -2.18 6.15
N ASN A 35 0.73 -1.49 6.57
CA ASN A 35 -0.49 -1.40 5.80
C ASN A 35 -0.47 -0.09 5.00
N ALA A 36 -0.47 -0.23 3.67
CA ALA A 36 -0.44 0.92 2.77
C ALA A 36 -1.73 1.77 2.86
N VAL A 37 -2.90 1.15 3.07
CA VAL A 37 -4.19 1.88 3.18
C VAL A 37 -4.19 2.73 4.43
N GLU A 38 -3.83 2.16 5.58
CA GLU A 38 -3.74 2.88 6.85
C GLU A 38 -2.79 4.10 6.75
N LEU A 39 -1.61 3.90 6.16
CA LEU A 39 -0.59 4.95 6.08
C LEU A 39 -0.93 6.04 5.06
N LEU A 40 -1.46 5.65 3.89
CA LEU A 40 -1.67 6.54 2.76
C LEU A 40 -3.07 7.15 2.71
N LEU A 41 -4.05 6.60 3.43
CA LEU A 41 -5.45 7.02 3.35
C LEU A 41 -6.04 7.32 4.73
N ASP A 42 -6.17 6.31 5.58
CA ASP A 42 -6.95 6.41 6.83
C ASP A 42 -6.37 7.43 7.79
N ARG A 43 -5.04 7.51 7.85
CA ARG A 43 -4.32 8.50 8.65
C ARG A 43 -4.74 9.94 8.30
N TRP A 44 -4.85 10.28 7.02
CA TRP A 44 -5.17 11.64 6.58
C TRP A 44 -6.61 12.02 6.91
N VAL A 45 -7.54 11.07 6.83
CA VAL A 45 -8.93 11.29 7.24
C VAL A 45 -9.01 11.50 8.76
N ARG A 46 -8.32 10.65 9.54
CA ARG A 46 -8.29 10.72 11.01
C ARG A 46 -7.67 12.01 11.54
N GLU A 47 -6.64 12.52 10.87
CA GLU A 47 -5.99 13.80 11.20
C GLU A 47 -6.81 15.03 10.76
N GLY A 48 -8.05 14.86 10.30
CA GLY A 48 -8.94 15.96 9.87
C GLY A 48 -8.59 16.53 8.50
N GLN A 49 -7.70 15.88 7.76
CA GLN A 49 -7.25 16.29 6.43
C GLN A 49 -8.04 15.63 5.30
N GLY A 50 -9.18 15.01 5.63
CA GLY A 50 -10.05 14.31 4.68
C GLY A 50 -10.50 15.17 3.49
N HIS A 51 -10.58 16.50 3.64
CA HIS A 51 -10.98 17.45 2.60
C HIS A 51 -9.91 17.70 1.53
N ARG A 52 -8.66 17.28 1.75
CA ARG A 52 -7.58 17.46 0.78
C ARG A 52 -7.77 16.54 -0.43
N ILE A 53 -7.37 16.99 -1.61
CA ILE A 53 -7.41 16.17 -2.82
C ILE A 53 -6.35 15.06 -2.72
N ALA A 54 -6.80 13.81 -2.80
CA ALA A 54 -5.96 12.61 -2.82
C ALA A 54 -5.68 12.17 -4.26
N VAL A 55 -6.68 12.24 -5.14
CA VAL A 55 -6.55 11.89 -6.56
C VAL A 55 -6.99 13.08 -7.41
N LEU A 56 -6.11 13.49 -8.31
CA LEU A 56 -6.39 14.49 -9.35
C LEU A 56 -6.19 13.81 -10.71
N PHE A 57 -7.27 13.63 -11.45
CA PHE A 57 -7.24 12.99 -12.77
C PHE A 57 -8.28 13.62 -13.68
N GLU A 58 -7.83 14.25 -14.77
CA GLU A 58 -8.69 15.03 -15.67
C GLU A 58 -9.57 16.02 -14.87
N ASP A 59 -10.90 15.93 -15.03
CA ASP A 59 -11.87 16.75 -14.31
C ASP A 59 -12.20 16.21 -12.91
N GLN A 60 -11.70 15.01 -12.58
CA GLN A 60 -11.94 14.36 -11.29
C GLN A 60 -11.01 14.90 -10.22
N ARG A 61 -11.63 15.32 -9.13
CA ARG A 61 -10.98 15.68 -7.87
C ARG A 61 -11.62 14.82 -6.79
N ILE A 62 -10.85 13.89 -6.26
CA ILE A 62 -11.33 12.97 -5.21
C ILE A 62 -10.56 13.31 -3.95
N THR A 63 -11.29 13.63 -2.89
CA THR A 63 -10.74 13.92 -1.57
C THR A 63 -10.33 12.64 -0.85
N TYR A 64 -9.49 12.74 0.19
CA TYR A 64 -9.13 11.59 1.03
C TYR A 64 -10.38 10.94 1.67
N ALA A 65 -11.37 11.74 2.08
CA ALA A 65 -12.62 11.21 2.64
C ALA A 65 -13.43 10.41 1.61
N GLU A 66 -13.63 10.95 0.41
CA GLU A 66 -14.34 10.25 -0.67
C GLU A 66 -13.59 9.01 -1.16
N LEU A 67 -12.26 9.04 -1.13
CA LEU A 67 -11.44 7.89 -1.49
C LEU A 67 -11.58 6.77 -0.44
N ALA A 68 -11.58 7.10 0.85
CA ALA A 68 -11.76 6.14 1.94
C ALA A 68 -13.11 5.40 1.81
N GLU A 69 -14.20 6.11 1.58
CA GLU A 69 -15.52 5.50 1.37
C GLU A 69 -15.58 4.53 0.18
N ARG A 70 -14.75 4.75 -0.85
CA ARG A 70 -14.70 3.87 -2.04
C ARG A 70 -13.87 2.61 -1.83
N VAL A 71 -12.83 2.69 -0.99
CA VAL A 71 -11.91 1.58 -0.72
C VAL A 71 -12.53 0.57 0.26
N ASP A 72 -13.31 1.04 1.23
CA ASP A 72 -13.97 0.20 2.24
C ASP A 72 -15.25 -0.49 1.75
N ARG A 73 -15.45 -0.58 0.43
CA ARG A 73 -16.63 -1.19 -0.20
C ARG A 73 -16.42 -2.65 -0.61
#